data_AF-A0A1E7DQX6-F1
#
_entry.id   AF-A0A1E7DQX6-F1
#
_cell.length_a   1.000
_cell.length_b   1.000
_cell.length_c   1.000
_cell.angle_alpha   90.00
_cell.angle_beta   90.00
_cell.angle_gamma   90.00
#
_symmetry.space_group_name_H-M   'P 1'
#
loop_
_entity.id
_entity.type
_entity.pdbx_description
1 polymer ?
#
loop_
_entity_poly.entity_id
_entity_poly.type
_entity_poly.pdbx_seq_one_letter_code
_entity_poly.pdbx_strand_id
1 'polypeptide(L)'
;MKGIDPTQFEPWLDEFMRTSITENVSYISTIRDEYFSKIESIIYQGIQNGTSPKETRDQLIQRTGMSVNRAKFIARDQAGSILGQMTVERHKTMGASKFKWSTSNDEKVRDSHDKLEGQVFEYADPTAVGFPGTDYNCRCTATPFLMIIEAH
;
A
#
# COMPACT_ATOMS: atom_id res chain seq x y z
N MET A 1 2.82 21.15 1.74
CA MET A 1 1.80 20.60 2.66
C MET A 1 2.53 19.69 3.62
N LYS A 2 2.40 19.87 4.94
CA LYS A 2 3.04 18.97 5.91
C LYS A 2 2.22 17.68 5.93
N GLY A 3 2.87 16.52 5.81
CA GLY A 3 2.17 15.24 5.90
C GLY A 3 1.52 15.05 7.26
N ILE A 4 0.43 14.28 7.30
CA ILE A 4 -0.25 13.90 8.53
C ILE A 4 0.36 12.58 9.00
N ASP A 5 0.78 12.54 10.26
CA ASP A 5 1.28 11.32 10.88
C ASP A 5 0.11 10.41 11.29
N PRO A 6 -0.08 9.26 10.61
CA PRO A 6 -1.22 8.39 10.89
C PRO A 6 -1.11 7.70 12.25
N THR A 7 0.10 7.48 12.80
CA THR A 7 0.26 6.73 14.05
C THR A 7 -0.14 7.54 15.28
N GLN A 8 -0.24 8.87 15.16
CA GLN A 8 -0.73 9.73 16.24
C GLN A 8 -2.22 9.54 16.51
N PHE A 9 -3.00 9.21 15.47
CA PHE A 9 -4.45 9.01 15.59
C PHE A 9 -4.85 7.54 15.72
N GLU A 10 -4.03 6.66 15.16
CA GLU A 10 -4.26 5.21 15.13
C GLU A 10 -2.99 4.48 15.61
N PRO A 11 -2.74 4.38 16.92
CA PRO A 11 -1.47 3.84 17.46
C PRO A 11 -1.15 2.41 16.99
N TRP A 12 -2.18 1.61 16.72
CA TRP A 12 -2.06 0.25 16.21
C TRP A 12 -1.40 0.19 14.82
N LEU A 13 -1.43 1.29 14.04
CA LEU A 13 -0.80 1.36 12.72
C LEU A 13 0.73 1.30 12.79
N ASP A 14 1.35 1.68 13.91
CA ASP A 14 2.81 1.71 13.98
C ASP A 14 3.42 0.32 13.76
N GLU A 15 2.99 -0.63 14.58
CA GLU A 15 3.43 -2.02 14.51
C GLU A 15 3.04 -2.64 13.17
N PHE A 16 1.80 -2.39 12.72
CA PHE A 16 1.31 -2.89 11.44
C PHE A 16 2.17 -2.41 10.26
N MET A 17 2.50 -1.12 10.21
CA MET A 17 3.35 -0.57 9.16
C MET A 17 4.75 -1.16 9.20
N ARG A 18 5.35 -1.32 10.39
CA ARG A 18 6.69 -1.92 10.52
C ARG A 18 6.73 -3.34 9.96
N THR A 19 5.79 -4.18 10.36
CA THR A 19 5.69 -5.57 9.87
C THR A 19 5.43 -5.61 8.38
N SER A 20 4.45 -4.84 7.88
CA SER A 20 4.09 -4.82 6.46
C SER A 20 5.23 -4.31 5.58
N ILE A 21 5.98 -3.29 6.02
CA ILE A 21 7.13 -2.78 5.28
C ILE A 21 8.25 -3.82 5.23
N THR A 22 8.52 -4.50 6.35
CA THR A 22 9.54 -5.55 6.40
C THR A 22 9.20 -6.68 5.42
N GLU A 23 7.96 -7.15 5.44
CA GLU A 23 7.46 -8.17 4.51
C GLU A 23 7.55 -7.71 3.06
N ASN A 24 7.04 -6.51 2.74
CA ASN A 24 7.03 -6.00 1.37
C ASN A 24 8.45 -5.82 0.80
N VAL A 25 9.38 -5.29 1.61
CA VAL A 25 10.78 -5.08 1.20
C VAL A 25 11.48 -6.43 1.03
N SER A 26 11.13 -7.46 1.82
CA SER A 26 11.66 -8.83 1.69
C SER A 26 11.45 -9.43 0.29
N TYR A 27 10.36 -9.06 -0.40
CA TYR A 27 10.05 -9.55 -1.75
C TYR A 27 10.89 -8.90 -2.85
N ILE A 28 11.67 -7.86 -2.55
CA ILE A 28 12.48 -7.17 -3.56
C ILE A 28 13.78 -7.97 -3.81
N SER A 29 13.64 -9.05 -4.58
CA SER A 29 14.63 -10.11 -4.89
C SER A 29 16.00 -9.68 -5.42
N THR A 30 16.22 -8.39 -5.67
CA THR A 30 17.40 -7.83 -6.34
C THR A 30 18.14 -6.79 -5.48
N ILE A 31 17.80 -6.70 -4.19
CA ILE A 31 18.47 -5.81 -3.23
C ILE A 31 19.50 -6.61 -2.43
N ARG A 32 20.67 -6.02 -2.20
CA ARG A 32 21.65 -6.58 -1.28
C ARG A 32 21.13 -6.44 0.16
N ASP A 33 21.26 -7.49 0.95
CA ASP A 33 20.80 -7.57 2.36
C ASP A 33 21.15 -6.32 3.19
N GLU A 34 22.33 -5.73 2.95
CA GLU A 34 22.81 -4.51 3.60
C GLU A 34 21.94 -3.25 3.41
N TYR A 35 21.00 -3.24 2.45
CA TYR A 35 20.12 -2.10 2.18
C TYR A 35 18.68 -2.28 2.68
N PHE A 36 18.27 -3.47 3.11
CA PHE A 36 16.88 -3.73 3.53
C PHE A 36 16.46 -2.77 4.63
N SER A 37 17.21 -2.73 5.74
CA SER A 37 16.89 -1.85 6.87
C SER A 37 16.89 -0.36 6.51
N LYS A 38 17.71 0.05 5.52
CA LYS A 38 17.70 1.44 5.04
C LYS A 38 16.43 1.75 4.26
N ILE A 39 16.00 0.83 3.40
CA ILE A 39 14.79 1.00 2.60
C ILE A 39 13.56 0.98 3.50
N GLU A 40 13.47 0.00 4.40
CA GLU A 40 12.39 -0.10 5.39
C GLU A 40 12.25 1.21 6.18
N SER A 41 13.37 1.73 6.69
CA SER A 41 13.39 3.00 7.42
C SER A 41 12.92 4.18 6.56
N ILE A 42 13.38 4.29 5.32
CA ILE A 42 12.99 5.37 4.40
C ILE A 42 11.50 5.31 4.05
N ILE A 43 10.97 4.12 3.77
CA ILE A 43 9.54 3.94 3.45
C ILE A 43 8.69 4.24 4.68
N TYR A 44 9.05 3.70 5.85
CA TYR A 44 8.34 3.93 7.10
C TYR A 44 8.29 5.42 7.44
N GLN A 45 9.43 6.11 7.43
CA GLN A 45 9.50 7.55 7.66
C GLN A 45 8.76 8.33 6.58
N GLY A 46 8.77 7.85 5.34
CA GLY A 46 8.07 8.45 4.22
C GLY A 46 6.57 8.49 4.46
N ILE A 47 5.98 7.38 4.88
CA ILE A 47 4.55 7.25 5.16
C ILE A 47 4.19 8.00 6.45
N GLN A 48 4.97 7.80 7.51
CA GLN A 48 4.75 8.47 8.80
C GLN A 48 4.77 10.00 8.67
N ASN A 49 5.67 10.56 7.88
CA ASN A 49 5.79 12.02 7.73
C ASN A 49 4.99 12.59 6.55
N GLY A 50 4.24 11.74 5.82
CA GLY A 50 3.58 12.09 4.54
C GLY A 50 4.53 12.76 3.54
N THR A 51 5.72 12.19 3.41
CA THR A 51 6.77 12.62 2.47
C THR A 51 6.32 12.35 1.03
N SER A 52 6.69 13.23 0.09
CA SER A 52 6.31 13.03 -1.30
C SER A 52 7.06 11.84 -1.94
N PRO A 53 6.47 11.16 -2.95
CA PRO A 53 7.17 10.10 -3.67
C PRO A 53 8.50 10.54 -4.31
N LYS A 54 8.62 11.84 -4.63
CA LYS A 54 9.84 12.44 -5.17
C LYS A 54 10.95 12.44 -4.11
N GLU A 55 10.63 12.89 -2.90
CA GLU A 55 11.58 12.94 -1.78
C GLU A 55 11.97 11.54 -1.31
N THR A 56 11.02 10.61 -1.19
CA THR A 56 11.31 9.20 -0.87
C THR A 56 12.27 8.58 -1.89
N ARG A 57 12.04 8.81 -3.18
CA ARG A 57 12.97 8.39 -4.24
C ARG A 57 14.36 8.99 -4.04
N ASP A 58 14.45 10.29 -3.78
CA ASP A 58 15.74 10.99 -3.64
C ASP A 58 16.52 10.45 -2.43
N GLN A 59 15.85 10.14 -1.32
CA GLN A 59 16.44 9.48 -0.16
C GLN A 59 16.92 8.05 -0.47
N LEU A 60 16.13 7.27 -1.22
CA LEU A 60 16.53 5.92 -1.65
C LEU A 60 17.81 5.97 -2.49
N ILE A 61 17.90 6.88 -3.45
CA ILE A 61 19.11 7.08 -4.26
C ILE A 61 20.29 7.42 -3.36
N GLN A 62 20.14 8.43 -2.49
CA GLN A 62 21.23 8.93 -1.66
C GLN A 62 21.76 7.87 -0.69
N ARG A 63 20.90 7.04 -0.10
CA ARG A 63 21.28 6.11 0.99
C ARG A 63 21.63 4.70 0.54
N THR A 64 21.26 4.33 -0.68
CA THR A 64 21.49 2.97 -1.23
C THR A 64 22.31 2.96 -2.52
N GLY A 65 22.47 4.10 -3.20
CA GLY A 65 23.17 4.18 -4.48
C GLY A 65 22.42 3.56 -5.66
N MET A 66 21.15 3.20 -5.50
CA MET A 66 20.36 2.61 -6.59
C MET A 66 20.04 3.61 -7.70
N SER A 67 19.71 3.09 -8.90
CA SER A 67 19.35 3.93 -10.04
C SER A 67 18.05 4.71 -9.80
N VAL A 68 17.91 5.86 -10.48
CA VAL A 68 16.71 6.72 -10.38
C VAL A 68 15.42 5.96 -10.69
N ASN A 69 15.44 5.12 -11.74
CA ASN A 69 14.27 4.34 -12.15
C ASN A 69 13.88 3.31 -11.09
N ARG A 70 14.87 2.64 -10.48
CA ARG A 70 14.63 1.68 -9.41
C ARG A 70 14.08 2.35 -8.15
N ALA A 71 14.69 3.45 -7.72
CA ALA A 71 14.20 4.22 -6.58
C ALA A 71 12.77 4.75 -6.81
N LYS A 72 12.47 5.21 -8.04
CA LYS A 72 11.14 5.70 -8.41
C LYS A 72 10.09 4.60 -8.38
N PHE A 73 10.46 3.38 -8.82
CA PHE A 73 9.60 2.21 -8.76
C PHE A 73 9.30 1.85 -7.30
N ILE A 74 10.34 1.62 -6.48
CA ILE A 74 10.19 1.26 -5.06
C ILE A 74 9.39 2.30 -4.29
N ALA A 75 9.67 3.59 -4.47
CA ALA A 75 8.95 4.65 -3.76
C ALA A 75 7.44 4.66 -4.08
N ARG A 76 7.05 4.38 -5.32
CA ARG A 76 5.63 4.33 -5.71
C ARG A 76 4.97 3.04 -5.25
N ASP A 77 5.64 1.94 -5.49
CA ASP A 77 5.20 0.58 -5.21
C ASP A 77 4.92 0.37 -3.72
N GLN A 78 5.92 0.65 -2.89
CA GLN A 78 5.84 0.43 -1.44
C GLN A 78 4.85 1.39 -0.78
N ALA A 79 4.75 2.64 -1.24
CA ALA A 79 3.74 3.57 -0.74
C ALA A 79 2.32 3.11 -1.09
N GLY A 80 2.09 2.65 -2.33
CA GLY A 80 0.80 2.10 -2.75
C GLY A 80 0.41 0.86 -1.95
N SER A 81 1.34 -0.09 -1.81
CA SER A 81 1.10 -1.34 -1.10
C SER A 81 0.72 -1.12 0.36
N ILE A 82 1.50 -0.30 1.08
CA ILE A 82 1.22 -0.02 2.50
C ILE A 82 -0.10 0.71 2.67
N LEU A 83 -0.43 1.69 1.82
CA LEU A 83 -1.71 2.40 1.89
C LEU A 83 -2.90 1.45 1.61
N GLY A 84 -2.75 0.51 0.67
CA GLY A 84 -3.73 -0.55 0.42
C GLY A 84 -3.92 -1.46 1.64
N GLN A 85 -2.81 -1.97 2.18
CA GLN A 85 -2.77 -2.79 3.39
C GLN A 85 -3.41 -2.09 4.61
N MET A 86 -3.10 -0.81 4.85
CA MET A 86 -3.71 -0.01 5.92
C MET A 86 -5.22 0.17 5.72
N THR A 87 -5.65 0.35 4.47
CA THR A 87 -7.09 0.47 4.14
C THR A 87 -7.83 -0.82 4.49
N VAL A 88 -7.25 -1.97 4.14
CA VAL A 88 -7.78 -3.29 4.52
C VAL A 88 -7.91 -3.42 6.04
N GLU A 89 -6.87 -3.12 6.79
CA GLU A 89 -6.91 -3.26 8.25
C GLU A 89 -7.86 -2.29 8.95
N ARG A 90 -7.99 -1.06 8.43
CA ARG A 90 -9.01 -0.11 8.90
C ARG A 90 -10.41 -0.66 8.69
N HIS A 91 -10.70 -1.18 7.51
CA HIS A 91 -12.02 -1.75 7.20
C HIS A 91 -12.35 -2.94 8.10
N LYS A 92 -11.39 -3.86 8.31
CA LYS A 92 -11.55 -4.99 9.23
C LYS A 92 -11.81 -4.50 10.66
N THR A 93 -11.06 -3.52 11.14
CA THR A 93 -11.23 -2.91 12.47
C THR A 93 -12.62 -2.28 12.65
N MET A 94 -13.20 -1.75 11.56
CA MET A 94 -14.57 -1.24 11.52
C MET A 94 -15.65 -2.33 11.34
N GLY A 95 -15.26 -3.60 11.30
CA GLY A 95 -16.17 -4.75 11.17
C GLY A 95 -16.60 -5.07 9.73
N ALA A 96 -16.00 -4.45 8.71
CA ALA A 96 -16.29 -4.79 7.33
C ALA A 96 -15.61 -6.12 6.95
N SER A 97 -16.41 -7.10 6.50
CA SER A 97 -15.91 -8.37 5.98
C SER A 97 -15.71 -8.36 4.46
N LYS A 98 -16.27 -7.37 3.76
CA LYS A 98 -16.25 -7.26 2.29
C LYS A 98 -15.82 -5.87 1.83
N PHE A 99 -15.35 -5.81 0.59
CA PHE A 99 -15.02 -4.55 -0.07
C PHE A 99 -15.41 -4.57 -1.53
N LYS A 100 -15.72 -3.40 -2.08
CA LYS A 100 -15.87 -3.16 -3.51
C LYS A 100 -14.54 -2.71 -4.09
N TRP A 101 -14.08 -3.36 -5.16
CA TRP A 101 -12.88 -2.99 -5.89
C TRP A 101 -13.16 -1.77 -6.79
N SER A 102 -12.24 -0.80 -6.79
CA SER A 102 -12.27 0.34 -7.70
C SER A 102 -10.88 0.60 -8.28
N THR A 103 -10.79 0.72 -9.60
CA THR A 103 -9.59 0.98 -10.36
C THR A 103 -9.44 2.49 -10.62
N SER A 104 -8.28 2.90 -11.14
CA SER A 104 -8.11 4.28 -11.62
C SER A 104 -8.88 4.59 -12.90
N ASN A 105 -9.50 3.59 -13.55
CA ASN A 105 -10.26 3.74 -14.80
C ASN A 105 -9.47 4.46 -15.92
N ASP A 106 -8.19 4.11 -16.11
CA ASP A 106 -7.33 4.67 -17.15
C ASP A 106 -6.54 3.60 -17.93
N GLU A 107 -5.84 4.02 -18.98
CA GLU A 107 -5.14 3.13 -19.91
C GLU A 107 -3.96 2.35 -19.29
N LYS A 108 -3.56 2.69 -18.06
CA LYS A 108 -2.47 2.01 -17.33
C LYS A 108 -2.99 0.96 -16.37
N VAL A 109 -4.31 0.84 -16.21
CA VAL A 109 -4.92 -0.28 -15.50
C VAL A 109 -4.69 -1.54 -16.32
N ARG A 110 -4.15 -2.58 -15.68
CA ARG A 110 -3.90 -3.88 -16.31
C ARG A 110 -5.21 -4.64 -16.45
N ASP A 111 -5.39 -5.41 -17.52
CA ASP A 111 -6.62 -6.21 -17.77
C ASP A 111 -7.04 -7.10 -16.59
N SER A 112 -6.08 -7.63 -15.82
CA SER A 112 -6.37 -8.44 -14.63
C SER A 112 -7.01 -7.65 -13.49
N HIS A 113 -6.76 -6.35 -13.42
CA HIS A 113 -7.34 -5.42 -12.44
C HIS A 113 -8.65 -4.83 -12.96
N ASP A 114 -8.70 -4.47 -14.25
CA ASP A 114 -9.89 -3.91 -14.90
C ASP A 114 -11.11 -4.83 -14.76
N LYS A 115 -10.90 -6.14 -14.94
CA LYS A 115 -11.94 -7.16 -14.75
C LYS A 115 -12.56 -7.18 -13.35
N LEU A 116 -11.87 -6.64 -12.33
CA LEU A 116 -12.35 -6.61 -10.95
C LEU A 116 -13.18 -5.35 -10.66
N GLU A 117 -13.20 -4.36 -11.55
CA GLU A 117 -13.89 -3.08 -11.35
C GLU A 117 -15.33 -3.28 -10.89
N GLY A 118 -15.66 -2.66 -9.76
CA GLY A 118 -17.00 -2.64 -9.19
C GLY A 118 -17.47 -3.95 -8.55
N GLN A 119 -16.68 -5.02 -8.62
CA GLN A 119 -17.01 -6.29 -7.98
C GLN A 119 -16.76 -6.24 -6.47
N VAL A 120 -17.48 -7.10 -5.73
CA VAL A 120 -17.39 -7.21 -4.28
C VAL A 120 -16.67 -8.49 -3.91
N PHE A 121 -15.65 -8.37 -3.07
CA PHE A 121 -14.82 -9.47 -2.59
C PHE A 121 -14.81 -9.52 -1.06
N GLU A 122 -14.52 -10.69 -0.51
CA GLU A 122 -14.34 -10.87 0.93
C GLU A 122 -12.88 -10.61 1.31
N TYR A 123 -12.64 -9.99 2.46
CA TYR A 123 -11.29 -9.83 2.97
C TYR A 123 -10.62 -11.15 3.35
N ALA A 124 -11.42 -12.18 3.61
CA ALA A 124 -10.95 -13.53 3.92
C ALA A 124 -10.52 -14.32 2.66
N ASP A 125 -10.92 -13.88 1.47
CA ASP A 125 -10.63 -14.54 0.19
C ASP A 125 -10.03 -13.54 -0.81
N PRO A 126 -8.71 -13.27 -0.72
CA PRO A 126 -8.05 -12.30 -1.59
C PRO A 126 -8.08 -12.75 -3.05
N THR A 127 -8.16 -11.78 -3.96
CA THR A 127 -8.11 -12.06 -5.41
C THR A 127 -6.73 -12.58 -5.82
N ALA A 128 -6.61 -13.12 -7.04
CA ALA A 128 -5.32 -13.57 -7.57
C ALA A 128 -4.24 -12.46 -7.65
N VAL A 129 -4.65 -11.18 -7.67
CA VAL A 129 -3.75 -10.02 -7.64
C VAL A 129 -3.63 -9.40 -6.23
N GLY A 130 -4.15 -10.08 -5.21
CA GLY A 130 -4.19 -9.61 -3.83
C GLY A 130 -5.32 -8.62 -3.56
N PHE A 131 -5.03 -7.59 -2.78
CA PHE A 131 -5.96 -6.51 -2.43
C PHE A 131 -5.68 -5.26 -3.29
N PRO A 132 -6.65 -4.34 -3.40
CA PRO A 132 -6.41 -3.08 -4.09
C PRO A 132 -5.18 -2.35 -3.52
N GLY A 133 -4.26 -1.96 -4.40
CA GLY A 133 -3.03 -1.24 -4.06
C GLY A 133 -1.83 -2.12 -3.73
N THR A 134 -1.99 -3.43 -3.48
CA THR A 134 -0.88 -4.30 -3.01
C THR A 134 -0.08 -4.94 -4.15
N ASP A 135 -0.66 -5.05 -5.33
CA ASP A 135 0.08 -5.50 -6.52
C ASP A 135 1.01 -4.38 -7.03
N TYR A 136 2.03 -4.73 -7.80
CA TYR A 136 3.08 -3.80 -8.15
C TYR A 136 2.55 -2.58 -8.93
N ASN A 137 2.97 -1.39 -8.50
CA ASN A 137 2.57 -0.10 -9.07
C ASN A 137 1.03 0.04 -9.25
N CYS A 138 0.24 -0.68 -8.43
CA CYS A 138 -1.21 -0.65 -8.46
C CYS A 138 -1.73 0.68 -7.91
N ARG A 139 -2.83 1.16 -8.50
CA ARG A 139 -3.53 2.38 -8.09
C ARG A 139 -5.02 2.14 -7.82
N CYS A 140 -5.39 0.87 -7.67
CA CYS A 140 -6.73 0.47 -7.30
C CYS A 140 -6.94 0.74 -5.80
N THR A 141 -8.19 0.97 -5.40
CA THR A 141 -8.60 1.22 -4.02
C THR A 141 -9.74 0.28 -3.61
N ALA A 142 -9.91 0.14 -2.30
CA ALA A 142 -11.01 -0.60 -1.71
C ALA A 142 -12.00 0.37 -1.08
N THR A 143 -13.29 0.17 -1.32
CA THR A 143 -14.37 0.82 -0.55
C THR A 143 -15.02 -0.25 0.34
N PRO A 144 -15.23 -0.01 1.65
CA PRO A 144 -15.82 -1.02 2.51
C PRO A 144 -17.27 -1.29 2.05
N PHE A 145 -17.63 -2.55 1.91
CA PHE A 145 -18.98 -2.96 1.52
C PHE A 145 -19.74 -3.46 2.74
N LEU A 146 -20.62 -2.61 3.27
CA LEU A 146 -21.51 -2.94 4.37
C LEU A 146 -22.88 -3.30 3.78
N MET A 147 -23.36 -4.52 4.01
CA MET A 147 -24.76 -4.84 3.76
C MET A 147 -25.58 -4.10 4.80
N ILE A 148 -26.18 -2.96 4.42
CA ILE A 148 -27.20 -2.32 5.24
C ILE A 148 -28.42 -3.23 5.15
N ILE A 149 -28.64 -4.02 6.20
CA ILE A 149 -29.92 -4.72 6.36
C ILE A 149 -30.89 -3.64 6.83
N GLU A 150 -31.79 -3.18 5.96
CA GLU A 150 -32.93 -2.39 6.43
C GLU A 150 -33.75 -3.30 7.34
N ALA A 151 -33.69 -3.05 8.64
CA ALA A 151 -34.58 -3.66 9.60
C ALA A 151 -35.98 -3.07 9.35
N HIS A 152 -36.87 -3.87 8.76
CA HIS A 152 -38.31 -3.61 8.71
C HIS A 152 -38.93 -3.69 10.12
#